data_AF-A0A6G2DNF3-F1
#
_entry.id   AF-A0A6G2DNF3-F1
#
_cell.length_a   1.000
_cell.length_b   1.000
_cell.length_c   1.000
_cell.angle_alpha   90.00
_cell.angle_beta   90.00
_cell.angle_gamma   90.00
#
_symmetry.space_group_name_H-M   'P 1'
#
loop_
_entity.id
_entity.type
_entity.pdbx_description
1 polymer ?
#
loop_
_entity_poly.entity_id
_entity_poly.type
_entity_poly.pdbx_seq_one_letter_code
_entity_poly.pdbx_strand_id
1 'polypeptide(L)'
;AIEGILSPIELQSDPIYQRLGRTGDNRVNAIKNLYLEESFKEVKDHLNTFVTKLVENEDHQLNTDEAAKRALIKKIEDNKAAVLLGVTYLNRYYGVKFDNFNIKELMLFKPDFYGKNVSVLDRLIEIGSKEDYIKGSRTQESFREVVAKNTLSGNLH
;
A
#
# COMPACT_ATOMS: atom_id res chain seq x y z
N ALA A 1 -8.65 17.35 -4.41
CA ALA A 1 -9.07 16.50 -5.55
C ALA A 1 -8.80 15.01 -5.32
N ILE A 2 -7.67 14.58 -4.73
CA ILE A 2 -7.44 13.16 -4.36
C ILE A 2 -7.62 12.91 -2.87
N GLU A 3 -7.13 13.82 -2.01
CA GLU A 3 -7.28 13.69 -0.55
C GLU A 3 -8.74 13.52 -0.13
N GLY A 4 -9.66 14.32 -0.70
CA GLY A 4 -11.10 14.20 -0.43
C GLY A 4 -11.76 12.89 -0.90
N ILE A 5 -11.09 12.10 -1.76
CA ILE A 5 -11.54 10.76 -2.16
C ILE A 5 -11.16 9.72 -1.10
N LEU A 6 -9.97 9.88 -0.51
CA LEU A 6 -9.38 8.93 0.44
C LEU A 6 -9.77 9.25 1.89
N SER A 7 -9.94 10.52 2.23
CA SER A 7 -10.23 10.98 3.58
C SER A 7 -11.51 10.43 4.20
N PRO A 8 -12.64 10.17 3.48
CA PRO A 8 -13.83 9.62 4.12
C PRO A 8 -13.76 8.11 4.38
N ILE A 9 -12.72 7.42 3.90
CA ILE A 9 -12.61 5.97 4.04
C ILE A 9 -11.99 5.63 5.39
N GLU A 10 -12.75 4.92 6.21
CA GLU A 10 -12.30 4.42 7.52
C GLU A 10 -11.93 2.94 7.46
N LEU A 11 -11.04 2.49 8.34
CA LEU A 11 -10.61 1.08 8.37
C LEU A 11 -11.79 0.12 8.58
N GLN A 12 -12.77 0.53 9.38
CA GLN A 12 -14.00 -0.22 9.66
C GLN A 12 -15.15 0.36 8.81
N SER A 13 -15.06 0.24 7.48
CA SER A 13 -16.06 0.77 6.54
C SER A 13 -16.39 -0.22 5.41
N ASP A 14 -17.57 -0.05 4.81
CA ASP A 14 -18.04 -0.91 3.71
C ASP A 14 -17.05 -1.04 2.54
N PRO A 15 -16.37 0.04 2.07
CA PRO A 15 -15.34 -0.09 1.05
C PRO A 15 -14.21 -1.05 1.43
N ILE A 16 -13.77 -1.05 2.69
CA ILE A 16 -12.71 -1.97 3.18
C ILE A 16 -13.25 -3.39 3.30
N TYR A 17 -14.45 -3.56 3.87
CA TYR A 17 -15.12 -4.85 3.99
C TYR A 17 -15.33 -5.53 2.64
N GLN A 18 -15.86 -4.80 1.66
CA GLN A 18 -16.06 -5.29 0.31
C GLN A 18 -14.73 -5.66 -0.35
N ARG A 19 -13.69 -4.81 -0.22
CA ARG A 19 -12.39 -5.08 -0.83
C ARG A 19 -11.71 -6.33 -0.28
N LEU A 20 -11.88 -6.61 1.02
CA LEU A 20 -11.30 -7.78 1.68
C LEU A 20 -12.21 -9.00 1.69
N GLY A 21 -13.39 -8.95 1.07
CA GLY A 21 -14.37 -10.04 1.11
C GLY A 21 -14.90 -10.34 2.51
N ARG A 22 -14.86 -9.36 3.42
CA ARG A 22 -15.31 -9.45 4.82
C ARG A 22 -16.70 -8.83 4.97
N THR A 23 -17.71 -9.45 4.36
CA THR A 23 -19.09 -8.91 4.38
C THR A 23 -20.01 -9.58 5.40
N GLY A 24 -19.60 -10.71 5.99
CA GLY A 24 -20.37 -11.42 7.02
C GLY A 24 -20.34 -10.77 8.41
N ASP A 25 -21.05 -11.38 9.36
CA ASP A 25 -21.29 -10.81 10.69
C ASP A 25 -20.01 -10.57 11.52
N ASN A 26 -18.97 -11.38 11.29
CA ASN A 26 -17.68 -11.26 11.99
C ASN A 26 -16.71 -10.24 11.35
N ARG A 27 -17.17 -9.41 10.41
CA ARG A 27 -16.30 -8.50 9.63
C ARG A 27 -15.45 -7.56 10.48
N VAL A 28 -16.02 -7.01 11.55
CA VAL A 28 -15.32 -6.07 12.44
C VAL A 28 -14.10 -6.74 13.07
N ASN A 29 -14.29 -7.94 13.62
CA ASN A 29 -13.20 -8.69 14.25
C ASN A 29 -12.20 -9.22 13.22
N ALA A 30 -12.67 -9.59 12.02
CA ALA A 30 -11.78 -10.02 10.94
C ALA A 30 -10.78 -8.91 10.58
N ILE A 31 -11.22 -7.64 10.54
CA ILE A 31 -10.33 -6.50 10.32
C ILE A 31 -9.41 -6.24 11.51
N LYS A 32 -9.93 -6.33 12.76
CA LYS A 32 -9.11 -6.18 13.97
C LYS A 32 -7.96 -7.18 14.04
N ASN A 33 -8.20 -8.41 13.59
CA ASN A 33 -7.19 -9.46 13.56
C ASN A 33 -6.07 -9.22 12.52
N LEU A 34 -6.20 -8.21 11.66
CA LEU A 34 -5.12 -7.76 10.78
C LEU A 34 -4.18 -6.77 11.48
N TYR A 35 -4.58 -6.23 12.65
CA TYR A 35 -3.81 -5.30 13.46
C TYR A 35 -3.36 -4.05 12.67
N LEU A 36 -4.24 -3.45 11.88
CA LEU A 36 -3.87 -2.32 11.01
C LEU A 36 -4.20 -0.96 11.60
N GLU A 37 -4.88 -0.90 12.74
CA GLU A 37 -5.47 0.31 13.31
C GLU A 37 -4.47 1.46 13.49
N GLU A 38 -3.33 1.17 14.14
CA GLU A 38 -2.29 2.16 14.42
C GLU A 38 -1.67 2.69 13.11
N SER A 39 -1.24 1.79 12.24
CA SER A 39 -0.66 2.15 10.94
C SER A 39 -1.65 2.87 10.03
N PHE A 40 -2.93 2.47 10.05
CA PHE A 40 -3.98 3.12 9.27
C PHE A 40 -4.19 4.54 9.78
N LYS A 41 -4.20 4.73 11.09
CA LYS A 41 -4.27 6.06 11.71
C LYS A 41 -3.08 6.93 11.29
N GLU A 42 -1.86 6.41 11.34
CA GLU A 42 -0.68 7.17 10.88
C GLU A 42 -0.78 7.59 9.40
N VAL A 43 -1.26 6.68 8.54
CA VAL A 43 -1.51 6.98 7.12
C VAL A 43 -2.55 8.09 6.97
N LYS A 44 -3.62 8.06 7.77
CA LYS A 44 -4.68 9.07 7.73
C LYS A 44 -4.19 10.43 8.23
N ASP A 45 -3.40 10.45 9.31
CA ASP A 45 -2.84 11.68 9.88
C ASP A 45 -1.86 12.36 8.91
N HIS A 46 -1.18 11.58 8.05
CA HIS A 46 -0.22 12.08 7.04
C HIS A 46 -0.73 11.95 5.59
N LEU A 47 -2.05 11.84 5.40
CA LEU A 47 -2.66 11.57 4.11
C LEU A 47 -2.29 12.62 3.05
N ASN A 48 -2.22 13.89 3.43
CA ASN A 48 -1.84 14.98 2.54
C ASN A 48 -0.40 14.81 2.00
N THR A 49 0.56 14.49 2.88
CA THR A 49 1.95 14.21 2.51
C THR A 49 2.04 13.01 1.57
N PHE A 50 1.31 11.94 1.87
CA PHE A 50 1.25 10.76 1.03
C PHE A 50 0.71 11.08 -0.37
N VAL A 51 -0.43 11.77 -0.45
CA VAL A 51 -1.08 12.12 -1.72
C VAL A 51 -0.18 13.01 -2.57
N THR A 52 0.46 14.02 -1.97
CA THR A 52 1.41 14.90 -2.66
C THR A 52 2.54 14.10 -3.31
N LYS A 53 3.21 13.24 -2.53
CA LYS A 53 4.33 12.43 -3.03
C LYS A 53 3.93 11.37 -4.04
N LEU A 54 2.72 10.81 -3.91
CA LEU A 54 2.16 9.90 -4.91
C LEU A 54 1.95 10.63 -6.25
N VAL A 55 1.34 11.82 -6.21
CA VAL A 55 1.12 12.63 -7.41
C VAL A 55 2.44 13.03 -8.04
N GLU A 56 3.41 13.55 -7.29
CA GLU A 56 4.74 13.90 -7.81
C GLU A 56 5.44 12.72 -8.50
N ASN A 57 5.32 11.51 -7.93
CA ASN A 57 5.92 10.31 -8.53
C ASN A 57 5.29 9.92 -9.88
N GLU A 58 3.96 10.03 -9.96
CA GLU A 58 3.22 9.75 -11.19
C GLU A 58 3.38 10.89 -12.20
N ASP A 59 3.48 12.15 -11.76
CA ASP A 59 3.64 13.34 -12.61
C ASP A 59 4.97 13.31 -13.39
N HIS A 60 6.02 12.75 -12.80
CA HIS A 60 7.26 12.47 -13.54
C HIS A 60 7.09 11.49 -14.73
N GLN A 61 6.03 10.69 -14.75
CA GLN A 61 5.66 9.81 -15.88
C GLN A 61 4.59 10.44 -16.79
N LEU A 62 3.83 11.42 -16.28
CA LEU A 62 2.74 12.07 -17.00
C LEU A 62 3.28 13.31 -17.72
N ASN A 63 3.49 13.22 -19.04
CA ASN A 63 3.62 14.41 -19.87
C ASN A 63 2.26 15.15 -19.92
N THR A 64 2.01 15.95 -18.89
CA THR A 64 0.96 16.97 -18.66
C THR A 64 -0.17 17.12 -19.70
N ASP A 65 -1.05 16.13 -19.81
CA ASP A 65 -2.38 16.28 -20.43
C ASP A 65 -3.48 16.08 -19.35
N GLU A 66 -4.51 16.92 -19.39
CA GLU A 66 -5.67 16.88 -18.48
C GLU A 66 -6.38 15.52 -18.51
N ALA A 67 -6.35 14.82 -19.64
CA ALA A 67 -6.87 13.46 -19.74
C ALA A 67 -6.13 12.47 -18.80
N ALA A 68 -4.81 12.61 -18.71
CA ALA A 68 -3.95 11.74 -17.90
C ALA A 68 -4.18 11.99 -16.40
N LYS A 69 -4.32 13.26 -15.99
CA LYS A 69 -4.69 13.63 -14.60
C LYS A 69 -6.05 13.07 -14.21
N ARG A 70 -7.05 13.16 -15.10
CA ARG A 70 -8.40 12.59 -14.85
C ARG A 70 -8.36 11.07 -14.71
N ALA A 71 -7.57 10.39 -15.56
CA ALA A 71 -7.39 8.94 -15.46
C ALA A 71 -6.76 8.53 -14.13
N LEU A 72 -5.76 9.28 -13.65
CA LEU A 72 -5.14 9.05 -12.34
C LEU A 72 -6.15 9.20 -11.19
N ILE A 73 -6.90 10.31 -11.17
CA ILE A 73 -7.93 10.55 -10.14
C ILE A 73 -8.96 9.42 -10.14
N LYS A 74 -9.46 9.05 -11.33
CA LYS A 74 -10.43 7.95 -11.47
C LYS A 74 -9.88 6.62 -10.98
N LYS A 75 -8.63 6.30 -11.31
CA LYS A 75 -7.98 5.06 -10.85
C LYS A 75 -7.87 4.99 -9.33
N ILE A 76 -7.56 6.12 -8.69
CA ILE A 76 -7.54 6.22 -7.21
C ILE A 76 -8.95 6.07 -6.65
N GLU A 77 -9.95 6.72 -7.25
CA GLU A 77 -11.35 6.61 -6.82
C GLU A 77 -11.87 5.17 -6.87
N ASP A 78 -11.63 4.49 -7.99
CA ASP A 78 -12.05 3.11 -8.22
C ASP A 78 -11.32 2.12 -7.28
N ASN A 79 -10.16 2.51 -6.72
CA ASN A 79 -9.33 1.63 -5.88
C ASN A 79 -9.00 2.20 -4.49
N LYS A 80 -9.74 3.20 -4.01
CA LYS A 80 -9.45 3.94 -2.76
C LYS A 80 -9.19 3.06 -1.54
N ALA A 81 -9.98 2.00 -1.36
CA ALA A 81 -9.80 1.04 -0.27
C ALA A 81 -8.46 0.30 -0.39
N ALA A 82 -8.10 -0.17 -1.59
CA ALA A 82 -6.84 -0.87 -1.82
C ALA A 82 -5.64 0.06 -1.68
N VAL A 83 -5.74 1.29 -2.17
CA VAL A 83 -4.66 2.27 -2.01
C VAL A 83 -4.35 2.50 -0.53
N LEU A 84 -5.37 2.76 0.29
CA LEU A 84 -5.19 2.96 1.73
C LEU A 84 -4.64 1.71 2.43
N LEU A 85 -5.18 0.53 2.13
CA LEU A 85 -4.69 -0.73 2.69
C LEU A 85 -3.24 -1.03 2.28
N GLY A 86 -2.88 -0.73 1.03
CA GLY A 86 -1.53 -0.90 0.51
C GLY A 86 -0.52 -0.03 1.26
N VAL A 87 -0.81 1.25 1.44
CA VAL A 87 0.05 2.16 2.19
C VAL A 87 0.10 1.79 3.67
N THR A 88 -1.04 1.42 4.25
CA THR A 88 -1.13 0.98 5.65
C THR A 88 -0.27 -0.24 5.92
N TYR A 89 -0.32 -1.23 5.03
CA TYR A 89 0.55 -2.39 5.07
C TYR A 89 2.03 -1.97 5.04
N LEU A 90 2.39 -1.06 4.13
CA LEU A 90 3.77 -0.63 4.00
C LEU A 90 4.26 0.14 5.23
N ASN A 91 3.43 1.04 5.78
CA ASN A 91 3.75 1.73 7.03
C ASN A 91 3.99 0.74 8.18
N ARG A 92 3.11 -0.27 8.34
CA ARG A 92 3.21 -1.29 9.38
C ARG A 92 4.51 -2.09 9.34
N TYR A 93 4.91 -2.56 8.16
CA TYR A 93 6.03 -3.51 8.04
C TYR A 93 7.37 -2.85 7.74
N TYR A 94 7.38 -1.60 7.27
CA TYR A 94 8.60 -0.90 6.86
C TYR A 94 8.85 0.40 7.63
N GLY A 95 7.99 0.75 8.59
CA GLY A 95 8.17 1.92 9.44
C GLY A 95 8.25 3.20 8.61
N VAL A 96 7.28 3.40 7.72
CA VAL A 96 7.24 4.56 6.82
C VAL A 96 7.32 5.84 7.63
N LYS A 97 8.44 6.54 7.52
CA LYS A 97 8.60 7.90 8.05
C LYS A 97 8.04 8.89 7.03
N PHE A 98 6.85 9.40 7.29
CA PHE A 98 6.17 10.30 6.34
C PHE A 98 6.96 11.60 6.08
N ASP A 99 7.69 12.10 7.09
CA ASP A 99 8.56 13.29 7.01
C ASP A 99 9.59 13.19 5.87
N ASN A 100 10.22 12.03 5.70
CA ASN A 100 11.25 11.77 4.70
C ASN A 100 10.84 10.68 3.70
N PHE A 101 9.54 10.53 3.49
CA PHE A 101 8.96 9.47 2.66
C PHE A 101 9.52 9.46 1.25
N ASN A 102 10.17 8.37 0.85
CA ASN A 102 10.53 8.08 -0.52
C ASN A 102 9.74 6.85 -1.00
N ILE A 103 8.75 7.10 -1.86
CA ILE A 103 7.85 6.07 -2.37
C ILE A 103 8.59 5.04 -3.23
N LYS A 104 9.79 5.38 -3.76
CA LYS A 104 10.64 4.44 -4.50
C LYS A 104 11.35 3.46 -3.59
N GLU A 105 11.76 3.89 -2.39
CA GLU A 105 12.36 3.01 -1.39
C GLU A 105 11.35 1.98 -0.88
N LEU A 106 10.08 2.38 -0.72
CA LEU A 106 9.00 1.44 -0.44
C LEU A 106 8.89 0.28 -1.43
N MET A 107 9.13 0.55 -2.72
CA MET A 107 9.06 -0.46 -3.77
C MET A 107 10.25 -1.42 -3.76
N LEU A 108 11.40 -1.01 -3.20
CA LEU A 108 12.61 -1.86 -3.09
C LEU A 108 12.43 -3.01 -2.10
N PHE A 109 11.48 -2.93 -1.17
CA PHE A 109 11.30 -3.94 -0.12
C PHE A 109 10.47 -5.17 -0.55
N LYS A 110 10.32 -5.42 -1.86
CA LYS A 110 9.64 -6.61 -2.43
C LYS A 110 10.54 -7.29 -3.48
N PRO A 111 10.80 -8.61 -3.38
CA PRO A 111 11.68 -9.32 -4.32
C PRO A 111 11.15 -9.32 -5.76
N ASP A 112 9.82 -9.28 -5.96
CA ASP A 112 9.19 -9.37 -7.28
C ASP A 112 9.19 -8.06 -8.09
N PHE A 113 9.80 -6.98 -7.57
CA PHE A 113 9.80 -5.65 -8.22
C PHE A 113 10.95 -5.47 -9.22
N TYR A 114 12.04 -6.22 -9.08
CA TYR A 114 13.22 -6.11 -9.95
C TYR A 114 12.95 -6.69 -11.34
N GLY A 115 12.32 -5.92 -12.23
CA GLY A 115 12.20 -6.27 -13.65
C GLY A 115 10.99 -5.74 -14.41
N LYS A 116 10.05 -5.02 -13.78
CA LYS A 116 8.87 -4.45 -14.48
C LYS A 116 8.70 -2.96 -14.15
N ASN A 117 8.46 -2.13 -15.18
CA ASN A 117 8.08 -0.72 -15.05
C ASN A 117 6.63 -0.60 -14.51
N VAL A 118 6.41 -0.94 -13.24
CA VAL A 118 5.09 -0.85 -12.60
C VAL A 118 4.99 0.48 -11.85
N SER A 119 3.89 1.21 -12.07
CA SER A 119 3.57 2.43 -11.32
C SER A 119 3.43 2.15 -9.82
N VAL A 120 3.79 3.12 -8.99
CA VAL A 120 3.64 3.03 -7.54
C VAL A 120 2.17 2.80 -7.17
N LEU A 121 1.26 3.53 -7.81
CA LEU A 121 -0.17 3.36 -7.59
C LEU A 121 -0.63 1.94 -7.88
N ASP A 122 -0.21 1.34 -9.01
CA ASP A 122 -0.53 -0.05 -9.33
C ASP A 122 -0.03 -1.03 -8.27
N ARG A 123 1.17 -0.79 -7.75
CA ARG A 123 1.74 -1.63 -6.70
C ARG A 123 0.96 -1.52 -5.39
N LEU A 124 0.56 -0.31 -5.00
CA LEU A 124 -0.27 -0.11 -3.80
C LEU A 124 -1.61 -0.81 -3.94
N ILE A 125 -2.24 -0.69 -5.13
CA ILE A 125 -3.50 -1.38 -5.43
C ILE A 125 -3.30 -2.89 -5.32
N GLU A 126 -2.23 -3.45 -5.89
CA GLU A 126 -1.96 -4.89 -5.83
C GLU A 126 -1.82 -5.39 -4.39
N ILE A 127 -1.03 -4.70 -3.56
CA ILE A 127 -0.80 -5.04 -2.15
C ILE A 127 -2.12 -4.98 -1.37
N GLY A 128 -2.87 -3.88 -1.51
CA GLY A 128 -4.11 -3.65 -0.80
C GLY A 128 -5.30 -4.48 -1.30
N SER A 129 -5.15 -5.21 -2.41
CA SER A 129 -6.24 -6.00 -3.01
C SER A 129 -6.26 -7.47 -2.60
N LYS A 130 -5.22 -8.00 -1.93
CA LYS A 130 -5.25 -9.39 -1.45
C LYS A 130 -5.04 -9.45 0.06
N GLU A 131 -6.04 -10.01 0.75
CA GLU A 131 -5.98 -10.21 2.19
C GLU A 131 -4.75 -11.06 2.62
N ASP A 132 -4.35 -12.03 1.80
CA ASP A 132 -3.19 -12.88 2.08
C ASP A 132 -1.84 -12.14 2.04
N TYR A 133 -1.79 -10.96 1.40
CA TYR A 133 -0.63 -10.08 1.51
C TYR A 133 -0.68 -9.24 2.79
N ILE A 134 -1.86 -9.01 3.36
CA ILE A 134 -2.08 -8.08 4.49
C ILE A 134 -2.09 -8.82 5.84
N LYS A 135 -2.45 -10.11 5.84
CA LYS A 135 -2.36 -10.99 7.02
C LYS A 135 -0.89 -11.12 7.46
N GLY A 136 -0.61 -10.72 8.69
CA GLY A 136 0.74 -10.77 9.27
C GLY A 136 1.37 -12.15 9.40
N SER A 137 0.63 -13.23 9.12
CA SER A 137 1.11 -14.62 9.20
C SER A 137 2.19 -15.02 8.18
N ARG A 138 2.64 -14.12 7.31
CA ARG A 138 3.76 -14.35 6.36
C ARG A 138 5.01 -13.49 6.60
N THR A 139 5.06 -12.65 7.63
CA THR A 139 5.90 -11.44 7.54
C THR A 139 7.18 -11.40 8.39
N GLN A 140 7.51 -12.43 9.17
CA GLN A 140 8.87 -12.56 9.73
C GLN A 140 9.59 -13.84 9.32
N GLU A 141 8.93 -14.99 9.37
CA GLU A 141 9.57 -16.29 9.12
C GLU A 141 9.83 -16.53 7.62
N SER A 142 8.82 -16.30 6.78
CA SER A 142 8.98 -16.38 5.32
C SER A 142 9.94 -15.33 4.76
N PHE A 143 10.11 -14.20 5.48
CA PHE A 143 11.05 -13.14 5.10
C PHE A 143 12.49 -13.46 5.53
N ARG A 144 12.71 -13.98 6.75
CA ARG A 144 14.02 -14.52 7.16
C ARG A 144 14.49 -15.61 6.21
N GLU A 145 13.58 -16.46 5.74
CA GLU A 145 13.91 -17.52 4.79
C GLU A 145 14.35 -16.95 3.43
N VAL A 146 13.63 -15.96 2.87
CA VAL A 146 13.99 -15.33 1.59
C VAL A 146 15.26 -14.48 1.68
N VAL A 147 15.48 -13.77 2.79
CA VAL A 147 16.70 -12.99 3.03
C VAL A 147 17.88 -13.92 3.31
N ALA A 148 17.72 -14.95 4.15
CA ALA A 148 18.79 -15.91 4.43
C ALA A 148 19.19 -16.69 3.17
N LYS A 149 18.22 -17.10 2.33
CA LYS A 149 18.47 -17.80 1.07
C LYS A 149 19.24 -16.95 0.05
N ASN A 150 19.07 -15.63 0.06
CA ASN A 150 19.81 -14.71 -0.81
C ASN A 150 21.11 -14.15 -0.19
N THR A 151 21.26 -14.17 1.13
CA THR A 151 22.47 -13.70 1.83
C THR A 151 23.51 -14.81 2.00
N LEU A 152 23.07 -16.07 2.14
CA LEU A 152 23.97 -17.24 2.26
C LEU A 152 24.56 -17.71 0.93
N SER A 153 24.00 -17.32 -0.22
CA SER A 153 24.59 -17.62 -1.54
C SER A 153 25.66 -16.61 -1.98
N GLY A 154 25.91 -15.56 -1.19
CA GLY A 154 26.92 -14.53 -1.49
C GLY A 154 28.30 -14.77 -0.88
N ASN A 155 28.49 -15.81 -0.07
CA ASN A 155 29.78 -16.17 0.52
C ASN A 155 29.85 -17.67 0.75
N LEU A 156 30.52 -18.39 -0.17
CA LEU A 156 31.30 -19.60 0.09
C LEU A 156 32.07 -19.96 -1.20
N HIS A 157 33.34 -19.55 -1.20
CA HIS A 157 34.51 -20.00 -1.98
C HIS A 157 34.43 -20.19 -3.49
#